data_AF-A0A1Q9PEJ7-F1
#
_entry.id   AF-A0A1Q9PEJ7-F1
#
_cell.length_a   1.000
_cell.length_b   1.000
_cell.length_c   1.000
_cell.angle_alpha   90.00
_cell.angle_beta   90.00
_cell.angle_gamma   90.00
#
_symmetry.space_group_name_H-M   'P 1'
#
loop_
_entity.id
_entity.type
_entity.pdbx_description
1 polymer ?
#
loop_
_entity_poly.entity_id
_entity_poly.type
_entity_poly.pdbx_seq_one_letter_code
_entity_poly.pdbx_strand_id
1 'polypeptide(L)'
;MVPDNRGDDTVLEEEFQDVLSTVPLTERDALIIAMYEDGLSTYEISEELELNRHTISKVLKENRIETRTIADYHKLKHSDIEELFNKGKTKHEIAKELGLTYYTVRKVLEDRGLILNKKDRETVAISRYIQMKNKGYDNEYIAIFLDISEKQLNKLIRNSGVNVSSVRNRTKNIEVLPEIILQKLRGLTNRQIALKYRIDLVLVREILYEFGLSQKQF
;
A
#
# COMPACT_ATOMS: atom_id res chain seq x y z
N MET A 1 27.96 -25.07 -68.64
CA MET A 1 29.33 -25.00 -68.11
C MET A 1 29.51 -23.65 -67.42
N VAL A 2 29.15 -23.58 -66.14
CA VAL A 2 29.66 -22.67 -65.09
C VAL A 2 29.44 -23.45 -63.78
N PRO A 3 30.41 -23.50 -62.85
CA PRO A 3 30.46 -24.50 -61.81
C PRO A 3 29.72 -24.09 -60.54
N ASP A 4 29.25 -25.12 -59.84
CA ASP A 4 28.78 -25.12 -58.47
C ASP A 4 29.98 -24.98 -57.52
N ASN A 5 29.99 -23.95 -56.67
CA ASN A 5 30.86 -23.89 -55.49
C ASN A 5 30.46 -22.78 -54.52
N ARG A 6 30.18 -23.17 -53.27
CA ARG A 6 30.25 -22.49 -51.96
C ARG A 6 29.10 -23.07 -51.11
N GLY A 7 29.28 -24.15 -50.36
CA GLY A 7 30.42 -24.45 -49.52
C GLY A 7 30.26 -23.71 -48.20
N ASP A 8 30.08 -24.51 -47.15
CA ASP A 8 30.54 -24.24 -45.79
C ASP A 8 29.66 -23.31 -44.93
N ASP A 9 28.72 -23.91 -44.18
CA ASP A 9 28.17 -23.30 -42.94
C ASP A 9 27.44 -24.33 -42.02
N THR A 10 27.51 -25.63 -42.29
CA THR A 10 26.74 -26.65 -41.51
C THR A 10 27.59 -27.47 -40.53
N VAL A 11 28.80 -27.04 -40.17
CA VAL A 11 29.69 -27.85 -39.32
C VAL A 11 29.82 -27.30 -37.89
N LEU A 12 29.14 -26.21 -37.52
CA LEU A 12 29.24 -25.64 -36.16
C LEU A 12 27.99 -25.86 -35.29
N GLU A 13 26.92 -26.48 -35.80
CA GLU A 13 25.70 -26.74 -35.01
C GLU A 13 25.64 -28.12 -34.34
N GLU A 14 26.53 -29.06 -34.71
CA GLU A 14 26.45 -30.44 -34.22
C GLU A 14 27.17 -30.68 -32.88
N GLU A 15 28.05 -29.79 -32.42
CA GLU A 15 28.87 -30.04 -31.21
C GLU A 15 28.19 -29.63 -29.88
N PHE A 16 27.09 -28.86 -29.91
CA PHE A 16 26.40 -28.43 -28.68
C PHE A 16 25.31 -29.40 -28.19
N GLN A 17 24.77 -30.26 -29.06
CA GLN A 17 23.78 -31.27 -28.65
C GLN A 17 24.40 -32.41 -27.85
N ASP A 18 25.70 -32.68 -28.03
CA ASP A 18 26.34 -33.87 -27.46
C ASP A 18 26.79 -33.69 -26.01
N VAL A 19 26.90 -32.44 -25.52
CA VAL A 19 27.24 -32.15 -24.12
C VAL A 19 26.03 -32.39 -23.19
N LEU A 20 24.80 -32.24 -23.69
CA LEU A 20 23.57 -32.47 -22.91
C LEU A 20 23.17 -33.96 -22.82
N SER A 21 23.75 -34.84 -23.63
CA SER A 21 23.45 -36.29 -23.63
C SER A 21 24.10 -37.06 -22.47
N THR A 22 25.07 -36.44 -21.79
CA THR A 22 25.90 -37.08 -20.74
C THR A 22 25.54 -36.65 -19.32
N VAL A 23 24.62 -35.69 -19.15
CA VAL A 23 24.12 -35.29 -17.83
C VAL A 23 23.05 -36.31 -17.40
N PRO A 24 23.17 -36.94 -16.22
CA PRO A 24 22.16 -37.89 -15.76
C PRO A 24 20.81 -37.17 -15.70
N LEU A 25 19.77 -37.79 -16.29
CA LEU A 25 18.41 -37.25 -16.46
C LEU A 25 17.86 -36.56 -15.19
N THR A 26 18.34 -37.01 -14.03
CA THR A 26 18.05 -36.51 -12.68
C THR A 26 18.49 -35.07 -12.39
N GLU A 27 19.61 -34.55 -12.94
CA GLU A 27 20.09 -33.21 -12.61
C GLU A 27 19.34 -32.11 -13.36
N ARG A 28 19.05 -32.33 -14.65
CA ARG A 28 18.23 -31.41 -15.46
C ARG A 28 16.81 -31.33 -14.92
N ASP A 29 16.24 -32.47 -14.57
CA ASP A 29 14.89 -32.54 -14.04
C ASP A 29 14.81 -31.88 -12.65
N ALA A 30 15.83 -32.06 -11.80
CA ALA A 30 15.93 -31.35 -10.53
C ALA A 30 16.03 -29.82 -10.72
N LEU A 31 16.77 -29.35 -11.72
CA LEU A 31 16.86 -27.92 -12.05
C LEU A 31 15.51 -27.36 -12.51
N ILE A 32 14.80 -28.08 -13.39
CA ILE A 32 13.45 -27.69 -13.85
C ILE A 32 12.51 -27.56 -12.65
N ILE A 33 12.56 -28.50 -11.71
CA ILE A 33 11.73 -28.50 -10.51
C ILE A 33 12.09 -27.30 -9.63
N ALA A 34 13.38 -27.07 -9.36
CA ALA A 34 13.84 -25.95 -8.54
C ALA A 34 13.41 -24.59 -9.13
N MET A 35 13.65 -24.36 -10.43
CA MET A 35 13.22 -23.12 -11.10
C MET A 35 11.70 -22.94 -11.08
N TYR A 36 10.96 -24.04 -11.22
CA TYR A 36 9.51 -24.01 -11.12
C TYR A 36 9.05 -23.65 -9.71
N GLU A 37 9.62 -24.28 -8.69
CA GLU A 37 9.34 -24.00 -7.28
C GLU A 37 9.68 -22.54 -6.92
N ASP A 38 10.80 -22.01 -7.43
CA ASP A 38 11.24 -20.62 -7.27
C ASP A 38 10.32 -19.59 -7.92
N GLY A 39 9.33 -20.03 -8.70
CA GLY A 39 8.27 -19.15 -9.19
C GLY A 39 8.20 -18.98 -10.70
N LEU A 40 9.20 -19.47 -11.43
CA LEU A 40 9.24 -19.31 -12.88
C LEU A 40 8.10 -20.11 -13.54
N SER A 41 7.54 -19.53 -14.59
CA SER A 41 6.59 -20.20 -15.46
C SER A 41 7.29 -21.23 -16.35
N THR A 42 6.53 -22.20 -16.84
CA THR A 42 7.05 -23.16 -17.83
C THR A 42 7.53 -22.51 -19.13
N TYR A 43 7.09 -21.26 -19.40
CA TYR A 43 7.58 -20.46 -20.52
C TYR A 43 8.96 -19.83 -20.22
N GLU A 44 9.11 -19.20 -19.06
CA GLU A 44 10.41 -18.62 -18.64
C GLU A 44 11.48 -19.73 -18.53
N ILE A 45 11.12 -20.90 -17.98
CA ILE A 45 12.02 -22.06 -17.92
C ILE A 45 12.36 -22.59 -19.33
N SER A 46 11.42 -22.54 -20.29
CA SER A 46 11.71 -22.97 -21.67
C SER A 46 12.68 -22.03 -22.39
N GLU A 47 12.58 -20.73 -22.13
CA GLU A 47 13.50 -19.76 -22.71
C GLU A 47 14.89 -19.87 -22.06
N GLU A 48 14.95 -19.99 -20.73
CA GLU A 48 16.21 -20.05 -19.99
C GLU A 48 17.00 -21.35 -20.25
N LEU A 49 16.31 -22.48 -20.36
CA LEU A 49 16.95 -23.79 -20.58
C LEU A 49 16.97 -24.21 -22.06
N GLU A 50 16.42 -23.38 -22.96
CA GLU A 50 16.22 -23.69 -24.39
C GLU A 50 15.49 -25.03 -24.62
N LEU A 51 14.59 -25.39 -23.72
CA LEU A 51 13.83 -26.65 -23.75
C LEU A 51 12.43 -26.44 -24.29
N ASN A 52 11.91 -27.42 -25.01
CA ASN A 52 10.50 -27.44 -25.37
C ASN A 52 9.63 -27.48 -24.10
N ARG A 53 8.62 -26.60 -24.02
CA ARG A 53 7.61 -26.57 -22.94
C ARG A 53 6.94 -27.93 -22.69
N HIS A 54 6.83 -28.78 -23.71
CA HIS A 54 6.34 -30.14 -23.53
C HIS A 54 7.27 -31.00 -22.66
N THR A 55 8.58 -30.85 -22.82
CA THR A 55 9.59 -31.51 -21.99
C THR A 55 9.44 -31.09 -20.53
N ILE A 56 9.33 -29.78 -20.28
CA ILE A 56 9.14 -29.23 -18.93
C ILE A 56 7.84 -29.76 -18.30
N SER A 57 6.73 -29.69 -19.03
CA SER A 57 5.43 -30.22 -18.56
C SER A 57 5.49 -31.71 -18.25
N LYS A 58 6.22 -32.48 -19.06
CA LYS A 58 6.42 -33.92 -18.86
C LYS A 58 7.20 -34.18 -17.56
N VAL A 59 8.31 -33.47 -17.36
CA VAL A 59 9.14 -33.58 -16.14
C VAL A 59 8.34 -33.26 -14.89
N LEU A 60 7.58 -32.16 -14.88
CA LEU A 60 6.72 -31.79 -13.75
C LEU A 60 5.68 -32.87 -13.46
N LYS A 61 5.03 -33.42 -14.49
CA LYS A 61 4.01 -34.47 -14.36
C LYS A 61 4.59 -35.80 -13.85
N GLU A 62 5.76 -36.20 -14.36
CA GLU A 62 6.46 -37.43 -13.94
C GLU A 62 6.90 -37.35 -12.47
N ASN A 63 7.21 -36.15 -12.00
CA ASN A 63 7.54 -35.87 -10.59
C ASN A 63 6.32 -35.52 -9.72
N ARG A 64 5.09 -35.71 -10.24
CA ARG A 64 3.82 -35.46 -9.53
C ARG A 64 3.63 -34.01 -9.05
N ILE A 65 4.25 -33.06 -9.75
CA ILE A 65 4.06 -31.63 -9.50
C ILE A 65 2.89 -31.15 -10.35
N GLU A 66 1.84 -30.67 -9.69
CA GLU A 66 0.71 -30.07 -10.39
C GLU A 66 1.12 -28.75 -11.03
N THR A 67 0.79 -28.59 -12.32
CA THR A 67 1.04 -27.33 -13.02
C THR A 67 0.11 -26.26 -12.48
N ARG A 68 0.70 -25.21 -11.90
CA ARG A 68 0.06 -23.95 -11.50
C ARG A 68 -0.89 -23.46 -12.57
N THR A 69 -2.08 -23.09 -12.12
CA THR A 69 -3.04 -22.40 -12.98
C THR A 69 -2.60 -20.95 -13.18
N ILE A 70 -3.22 -20.27 -14.15
CA ILE A 70 -3.03 -18.83 -14.36
C ILE A 70 -3.34 -18.03 -13.08
N ALA A 71 -4.30 -18.50 -12.27
CA ALA A 71 -4.64 -17.86 -11.00
C ALA A 71 -3.50 -17.96 -9.96
N ASP A 72 -2.81 -19.10 -9.91
CA ASP A 72 -1.68 -19.34 -8.99
C ASP A 72 -0.47 -18.48 -9.38
N TYR A 73 -0.22 -18.34 -10.68
CA TYR A 73 0.84 -17.45 -11.19
C TYR A 73 0.60 -15.99 -10.79
N HIS A 74 -0.63 -15.50 -10.93
CA HIS A 74 -0.96 -14.14 -10.47
C HIS A 74 -0.80 -13.99 -8.95
N LYS A 75 -1.15 -15.00 -8.17
CA LYS A 75 -0.99 -14.97 -6.72
C LYS A 75 0.47 -14.87 -6.29
N LEU A 76 1.37 -15.59 -6.97
CA LEU A 76 2.81 -15.52 -6.71
C LEU A 76 3.37 -14.12 -7.01
N LYS A 77 3.01 -13.55 -8.18
CA LYS A 77 3.40 -12.17 -8.50
C LYS A 77 2.87 -11.14 -7.51
N HIS A 78 1.74 -11.42 -6.84
CA HIS A 78 1.23 -10.53 -5.81
C HIS A 78 2.09 -10.55 -4.55
N SER A 79 2.64 -11.68 -4.12
CA SER A 79 3.58 -11.71 -2.97
C SER A 79 4.87 -10.95 -3.26
N ASP A 80 5.40 -11.06 -4.47
CA ASP A 80 6.63 -10.35 -4.86
C ASP A 80 6.42 -8.82 -4.83
N ILE A 81 5.24 -8.36 -5.26
CA ILE A 81 4.84 -6.95 -5.16
C ILE A 81 4.84 -6.47 -3.70
N GLU A 82 4.29 -7.27 -2.78
CA GLU A 82 4.25 -6.92 -1.35
C GLU A 82 5.65 -6.86 -0.75
N GLU A 83 6.49 -7.84 -1.05
CA GLU A 83 7.86 -7.91 -0.51
C GLU A 83 8.70 -6.73 -1.00
N LEU A 84 8.68 -6.43 -2.30
CA LEU A 84 9.42 -5.30 -2.86
C LEU A 84 8.91 -3.96 -2.32
N PHE A 85 7.59 -3.83 -2.09
CA PHE A 85 7.03 -2.63 -1.47
C PHE A 85 7.48 -2.47 -0.01
N ASN A 86 7.51 -3.56 0.76
CA ASN A 86 8.00 -3.55 2.14
C ASN A 86 9.50 -3.27 2.24
N LYS A 87 10.28 -3.61 1.20
CA LYS A 87 11.68 -3.18 1.04
C LYS A 87 11.85 -1.69 0.69
N GLY A 88 10.75 -0.96 0.56
CA GLY A 88 10.73 0.48 0.31
C GLY A 88 10.80 0.87 -1.17
N LYS A 89 10.70 -0.08 -2.10
CA LYS A 89 10.67 0.24 -3.54
C LYS A 89 9.38 0.98 -3.89
N THR A 90 9.50 1.91 -4.82
CA THR A 90 8.35 2.62 -5.36
C THR A 90 7.55 1.73 -6.30
N LYS A 91 6.26 2.03 -6.46
CA LYS A 91 5.37 1.31 -7.40
C LYS A 91 5.92 1.24 -8.83
N HIS A 92 6.64 2.26 -9.28
CA HIS A 92 7.23 2.28 -10.62
C HIS A 92 8.44 1.34 -10.75
N GLU A 93 9.29 1.28 -9.73
CA GLU A 93 10.42 0.35 -9.69
C GLU A 93 9.92 -1.09 -9.66
N ILE A 94 8.93 -1.38 -8.81
CA ILE A 94 8.29 -2.70 -8.71
C ILE A 94 7.69 -3.11 -10.08
N ALA A 95 6.98 -2.19 -10.74
CA ALA A 95 6.39 -2.44 -12.04
C ALA A 95 7.45 -2.77 -13.10
N LYS A 96 8.55 -2.02 -13.12
CA LYS A 96 9.66 -2.26 -14.05
C LYS A 96 10.35 -3.59 -13.80
N GLU A 97 10.59 -3.93 -12.54
CA GLU A 97 11.31 -5.14 -12.13
C GLU A 97 10.52 -6.42 -12.38
N LEU A 98 9.20 -6.39 -12.17
CA LEU A 98 8.32 -7.55 -12.39
C LEU A 98 7.71 -7.63 -13.79
N GLY A 99 8.05 -6.69 -14.68
CA GLY A 99 7.46 -6.59 -16.03
C GLY A 99 5.95 -6.33 -16.01
N LEU A 100 5.46 -5.61 -15.00
CA LEU A 100 4.04 -5.31 -14.80
C LEU A 100 3.71 -3.86 -15.12
N THR A 101 2.42 -3.57 -15.31
CA THR A 101 1.97 -2.19 -15.41
C THR A 101 1.90 -1.55 -14.01
N TYR A 102 2.16 -0.25 -13.93
CA TYR A 102 1.95 0.54 -12.71
C TYR A 102 0.55 0.34 -12.11
N TYR A 103 -0.47 0.22 -12.97
CA TYR A 103 -1.86 0.03 -12.54
C TYR A 103 -2.06 -1.32 -11.84
N THR A 104 -1.46 -2.39 -12.38
CA THR A 104 -1.49 -3.72 -11.76
C THR A 104 -0.88 -3.67 -10.37
N VAL A 105 0.33 -3.12 -10.23
CA VAL A 105 1.02 -2.98 -8.94
C VAL A 105 0.18 -2.18 -7.95
N ARG A 106 -0.34 -1.02 -8.37
CA ARG A 106 -1.21 -0.19 -7.53
C ARG A 106 -2.44 -0.95 -7.06
N LYS A 107 -3.13 -1.66 -7.96
CA LYS A 107 -4.36 -2.38 -7.64
C LYS A 107 -4.10 -3.51 -6.64
N VAL A 108 -3.03 -4.28 -6.83
CA VAL A 108 -2.64 -5.34 -5.89
C VAL A 108 -2.37 -4.77 -4.50
N LEU A 109 -1.62 -3.66 -4.41
CA LEU A 109 -1.34 -3.00 -3.13
C LEU A 109 -2.62 -2.42 -2.47
N GLU A 110 -3.59 -1.93 -3.25
CA GLU A 110 -4.90 -1.47 -2.76
C GLU A 110 -5.74 -2.63 -2.25
N ASP A 111 -5.86 -3.72 -3.02
CA ASP A 111 -6.64 -4.92 -2.67
C ASP A 111 -6.08 -5.63 -1.42
N ARG A 112 -4.77 -5.52 -1.19
CA ARG A 112 -4.08 -6.06 -0.01
C ARG A 112 -4.02 -5.09 1.18
N GLY A 113 -4.55 -3.87 1.02
CA GLY A 113 -4.62 -2.86 2.09
C GLY A 113 -3.27 -2.24 2.49
N LEU A 114 -2.21 -2.45 1.71
CA LEU A 114 -0.90 -1.85 1.94
C LEU A 114 -0.87 -0.36 1.57
N ILE A 115 -1.73 0.05 0.63
CA ILE A 115 -1.99 1.45 0.34
C ILE A 115 -3.48 1.70 0.37
N LEU A 116 -3.87 2.86 0.91
CA LEU A 116 -5.28 3.24 0.92
C LEU A 116 -5.71 3.63 -0.50
N ASN A 117 -6.79 3.00 -0.96
CA ASN A 117 -7.46 3.44 -2.18
C ASN A 117 -8.08 4.84 -1.96
N LYS A 118 -8.57 5.47 -3.05
CA LYS A 118 -9.13 6.83 -2.95
C LYS A 118 -10.34 6.89 -1.99
N LYS A 119 -11.23 5.91 -2.04
CA LYS A 119 -12.44 5.86 -1.20
C LYS A 119 -12.10 5.65 0.27
N ASP A 120 -11.10 4.82 0.56
CA ASP A 120 -10.64 4.56 1.92
C ASP A 120 -9.97 5.79 2.52
N ARG A 121 -9.15 6.50 1.72
CA ARG A 121 -8.59 7.81 2.12
C ARG A 121 -9.68 8.82 2.44
N GLU A 122 -10.68 8.92 1.58
CA GLU A 122 -11.84 9.79 1.82
C GLU A 122 -12.56 9.37 3.10
N THR A 123 -12.78 8.07 3.32
CA THR A 123 -13.44 7.53 4.53
C THR A 123 -12.67 7.85 5.81
N VAL A 124 -11.35 7.69 5.80
CA VAL A 124 -10.47 8.05 6.93
C VAL A 124 -10.52 9.56 7.18
N ALA A 125 -10.46 10.38 6.13
CA ALA A 125 -10.55 11.83 6.25
C ALA A 125 -11.92 12.28 6.78
N ILE A 126 -13.03 11.69 6.34
CA ILE A 126 -14.38 11.94 6.87
C ILE A 126 -14.46 11.54 8.35
N SER A 127 -13.91 10.39 8.71
CA SER A 127 -13.90 9.92 10.11
C SER A 127 -13.14 10.88 11.02
N ARG A 128 -11.96 11.33 10.59
CA ARG A 128 -11.16 12.36 11.30
C ARG A 128 -11.91 13.69 11.37
N TYR A 129 -12.53 14.11 10.28
CA TYR A 129 -13.37 15.30 10.24
C TYR A 129 -14.47 15.25 11.32
N ILE A 130 -15.23 14.16 11.40
CA ILE A 130 -16.30 14.00 12.41
C ILE A 130 -15.72 14.07 13.83
N GLN A 131 -14.62 13.36 14.09
CA GLN A 131 -13.96 13.39 15.41
C GLN A 131 -13.52 14.79 15.80
N MET A 132 -12.89 15.54 14.90
CA MET A 132 -12.44 16.91 15.17
C MET A 132 -13.62 17.87 15.28
N LYS A 133 -14.66 17.68 14.47
CA LYS A 133 -15.86 18.51 14.55
C LYS A 133 -16.59 18.32 15.88
N ASN A 134 -16.65 17.08 16.38
CA ASN A 134 -17.19 16.78 17.72
C ASN A 134 -16.37 17.40 18.86
N LYS A 135 -15.08 17.63 18.64
CA LYS A 135 -14.19 18.37 19.57
C LYS A 135 -14.31 19.89 19.45
N GLY A 136 -15.13 20.40 18.53
CA GLY A 136 -15.40 21.82 18.37
C GLY A 136 -14.46 22.56 17.42
N TYR A 137 -13.55 21.88 16.72
CA TYR A 137 -12.70 22.53 15.72
C TYR A 137 -13.52 23.07 14.55
N ASP A 138 -13.12 24.23 14.03
CA ASP A 138 -13.70 24.78 12.81
C ASP A 138 -13.19 24.06 11.55
N ASN A 139 -13.82 24.34 10.42
CA ASN A 139 -13.47 23.64 9.18
C ASN A 139 -12.11 24.09 8.62
N GLU A 140 -11.66 25.31 8.93
CA GLU A 140 -10.36 25.85 8.49
C GLU A 140 -9.22 25.08 9.17
N TYR A 141 -9.27 24.94 10.48
CA TYR A 141 -8.31 24.16 11.25
C TYR A 141 -8.30 22.69 10.82
N ILE A 142 -9.47 22.09 10.61
CA ILE A 142 -9.56 20.69 10.17
C ILE A 142 -8.99 20.52 8.75
N ALA A 143 -9.19 21.49 7.85
CA ALA A 143 -8.62 21.45 6.51
C ALA A 143 -7.09 21.46 6.54
N ILE A 144 -6.51 22.36 7.35
CA ILE A 144 -5.06 22.42 7.58
C ILE A 144 -4.54 21.11 8.17
N PHE A 145 -5.22 20.57 9.19
CA PHE A 145 -4.82 19.31 9.84
C PHE A 145 -4.84 18.10 8.89
N LEU A 146 -5.81 18.07 7.97
CA LEU A 146 -5.93 17.01 6.97
C LEU A 146 -5.05 17.25 5.73
N ASP A 147 -4.29 18.34 5.71
CA ASP A 147 -3.45 18.78 4.58
C ASP A 147 -4.24 18.87 3.26
N ILE A 148 -5.44 19.44 3.33
CA ILE A 148 -6.31 19.67 2.17
C ILE A 148 -6.85 21.09 2.19
N SER A 149 -7.16 21.64 1.01
CA SER A 149 -7.83 22.93 0.93
C SER A 149 -9.24 22.86 1.53
N GLU A 150 -9.73 23.98 2.07
CA GLU A 150 -11.09 24.05 2.60
C GLU A 150 -12.16 23.70 1.54
N LYS A 151 -11.90 24.03 0.26
CA LYS A 151 -12.74 23.63 -0.88
C LYS A 151 -12.78 22.11 -1.04
N GLN A 152 -11.63 21.43 -0.93
CA GLN A 152 -11.56 19.97 -0.99
C GLN A 152 -12.26 19.34 0.21
N LEU A 153 -12.08 19.88 1.41
CA LEU A 153 -12.77 19.44 2.61
C LEU A 153 -14.30 19.53 2.45
N ASN A 154 -14.80 20.70 2.02
CA ASN A 154 -16.24 20.91 1.80
C ASN A 154 -16.82 19.98 0.73
N LYS A 155 -16.06 19.70 -0.34
CA LYS A 155 -16.43 18.73 -1.37
C LYS A 155 -16.48 17.30 -0.81
N LEU A 156 -15.48 16.91 -0.03
CA LEU A 156 -15.38 15.60 0.61
C LEU A 156 -16.56 15.36 1.55
N ILE A 157 -16.90 16.35 2.38
CA ILE A 157 -18.05 16.28 3.28
C ILE A 157 -19.36 16.17 2.48
N ARG A 158 -19.56 17.00 1.46
CA ARG A 158 -20.78 16.96 0.63
C ARG A 158 -20.97 15.61 -0.04
N ASN A 159 -19.89 15.05 -0.59
CA ASN A 159 -19.93 13.76 -1.27
C ASN A 159 -20.12 12.58 -0.32
N SER A 160 -19.76 12.73 0.95
CA SER A 160 -19.93 11.69 1.97
C SER A 160 -21.37 11.51 2.47
N GLY A 161 -22.26 12.49 2.21
CA GLY A 161 -23.61 12.49 2.78
C GLY A 161 -23.66 12.79 4.28
N VAL A 162 -22.52 13.11 4.92
CA VAL A 162 -22.49 13.49 6.34
C VAL A 162 -23.18 14.84 6.53
N ASN A 163 -24.27 14.84 7.29
CA ASN A 163 -25.03 16.05 7.57
C ASN A 163 -24.35 16.88 8.67
N VAL A 164 -23.54 17.85 8.27
CA VAL A 164 -22.77 18.73 9.17
C VAL A 164 -23.66 19.54 10.11
N SER A 165 -24.92 19.76 9.72
CA SER A 165 -25.86 20.56 10.53
C SER A 165 -26.29 19.86 11.81
N SER A 166 -26.25 18.51 11.88
CA SER A 166 -26.54 17.75 13.11
C SER A 166 -25.35 17.66 14.07
N VAL A 167 -24.14 17.97 13.59
CA VAL A 167 -22.91 18.04 14.40
C VAL A 167 -22.84 19.37 15.18
N ARG A 168 -23.86 20.24 15.07
CA ARG A 168 -23.86 21.60 15.58
C ARG A 168 -24.58 21.70 16.93
N ASN A 169 -23.80 21.94 17.99
CA ASN A 169 -24.04 22.91 19.08
C ASN A 169 -23.39 22.49 20.41
N ARG A 170 -22.06 22.38 20.43
CA ARG A 170 -21.28 22.72 21.63
C ARG A 170 -20.24 23.80 21.30
N THR A 171 -20.68 24.81 20.55
CA THR A 171 -19.94 26.06 20.43
C THR A 171 -19.97 26.76 21.79
N LYS A 172 -18.88 26.65 22.56
CA LYS A 172 -18.54 27.65 23.56
C LYS A 172 -17.16 28.22 23.20
N ASN A 173 -17.18 29.48 22.78
CA ASN A 173 -16.07 30.41 22.47
C ASN A 173 -14.63 29.87 22.63
N ILE A 174 -13.95 29.64 21.50
CA ILE A 174 -12.55 29.18 21.42
C ILE A 174 -11.54 30.34 21.36
N GLU A 175 -11.97 31.60 21.20
CA GLU A 175 -11.05 32.76 21.16
C GLU A 175 -10.18 32.90 22.42
N VAL A 176 -10.61 32.32 23.55
CA VAL A 176 -9.93 32.41 24.84
C VAL A 176 -9.15 31.15 25.22
N LEU A 177 -9.13 30.10 24.39
CA LEU A 177 -8.49 28.82 24.75
C LEU A 177 -6.96 28.92 24.93
N PRO A 178 -6.19 29.56 24.04
CA PRO A 178 -4.76 29.78 24.26
C PRO A 178 -4.51 30.62 25.52
N GLU A 179 -5.36 31.60 25.79
CA GLU A 179 -5.23 32.45 26.97
C GLU A 179 -5.55 31.72 28.28
N ILE A 180 -6.56 30.85 28.30
CA ILE A 180 -6.93 30.02 29.47
C ILE A 180 -5.76 29.14 29.90
N ILE A 181 -5.09 28.50 28.93
CA ILE A 181 -3.91 27.66 29.17
C ILE A 181 -2.77 28.51 29.72
N LEU A 182 -2.48 29.66 29.10
CA LEU A 182 -1.44 30.58 29.55
C LEU A 182 -1.71 31.11 30.97
N GLN A 183 -2.96 31.47 31.30
CA GLN A 183 -3.31 31.90 32.65
C GLN A 183 -3.11 30.77 33.67
N LYS A 184 -3.43 29.52 33.29
CA LYS A 184 -3.21 28.38 34.17
C LYS A 184 -1.72 28.14 34.44
N LEU A 185 -0.88 28.23 33.41
CA LEU A 185 0.58 28.12 33.55
C LEU A 185 1.18 29.27 34.37
N ARG A 186 0.54 30.45 34.35
CA ARG A 186 0.87 31.61 35.20
C ARG A 186 0.37 31.48 36.65
N GLY A 187 -0.21 30.33 37.02
CA GLY A 187 -0.63 30.04 38.39
C GLY A 187 -2.03 30.51 38.77
N LEU A 188 -2.84 31.00 37.82
CA LEU A 188 -4.23 31.35 38.13
C LEU A 188 -5.05 30.10 38.45
N THR A 189 -5.95 30.22 39.43
CA THR A 189 -6.88 29.16 39.79
C THR A 189 -7.99 29.03 38.75
N ASN A 190 -8.56 27.83 38.60
CA ASN A 190 -9.63 27.59 37.63
C ASN A 190 -10.85 28.52 37.87
N ARG A 191 -11.11 28.91 39.13
CA ARG A 191 -12.15 29.88 39.49
C ARG A 191 -11.84 31.28 38.98
N GLN A 192 -10.59 31.74 39.12
CA GLN A 192 -10.16 33.05 38.61
C GLN A 192 -10.21 33.10 37.08
N ILE A 193 -9.81 32.02 36.42
CA ILE A 193 -9.88 31.88 34.97
C ILE A 193 -11.35 31.92 34.50
N ALA A 194 -12.25 31.18 35.15
CA ALA A 194 -13.67 31.18 34.85
C ALA A 194 -14.31 32.57 34.96
N LEU A 195 -14.01 33.30 36.04
CA LEU A 195 -14.48 34.66 36.26
C LEU A 195 -13.92 35.65 35.23
N LYS A 196 -12.63 35.55 34.92
CA LYS A 196 -11.95 36.46 33.99
C LYS A 196 -12.52 36.39 32.58
N TYR A 197 -12.84 35.18 32.12
CA TYR A 197 -13.31 34.93 30.75
C TYR A 197 -14.83 34.73 30.64
N ARG A 198 -15.57 34.90 31.75
CA ARG A 198 -17.04 34.69 31.82
C ARG A 198 -17.46 33.32 31.27
N ILE A 199 -16.68 32.30 31.58
CA ILE A 199 -16.91 30.91 31.16
C ILE A 199 -17.20 30.03 32.37
N ASP A 200 -17.94 28.95 32.13
CA ASP A 200 -18.28 27.98 33.17
C ASP A 200 -17.02 27.32 33.75
N LEU A 201 -16.97 27.17 35.08
CA LEU A 201 -15.89 26.48 35.77
C LEU A 201 -15.71 25.04 35.30
N VAL A 202 -16.82 24.36 34.93
CA VAL A 202 -16.78 23.01 34.37
C VAL A 202 -16.03 23.01 33.04
N LEU A 203 -16.32 23.98 32.17
CA LEU A 203 -15.66 24.12 30.88
C LEU A 203 -14.16 24.42 31.04
N VAL A 204 -13.78 25.28 31.99
CA VAL A 204 -12.36 25.54 32.30
C VAL A 204 -11.66 24.26 32.74
N ARG A 205 -12.31 23.41 33.53
CA ARG A 205 -11.74 22.13 33.96
C ARG A 205 -11.60 21.14 32.81
N GLU A 206 -12.61 21.03 31.96
CA GLU A 206 -12.58 20.18 30.77
C GLU A 206 -11.44 20.59 29.82
N ILE A 207 -11.34 21.88 29.50
CA ILE A 207 -10.25 22.42 28.69
C ILE A 207 -8.91 22.11 29.34
N LEU A 208 -8.71 22.41 30.63
CA LEU A 208 -7.41 22.14 31.27
C LEU A 208 -7.11 20.64 31.41
N TYR A 209 -8.12 19.77 31.50
CA TYR A 209 -7.96 18.33 31.50
C TYR A 209 -7.50 17.80 30.13
N GLU A 210 -8.08 18.29 29.03
CA GLU A 210 -7.67 17.90 27.67
C GLU A 210 -6.19 18.21 27.37
N PHE A 211 -5.62 19.19 28.08
CA PHE A 211 -4.20 19.58 27.98
C PHE A 211 -3.33 19.05 29.14
N GLY A 212 -3.86 18.17 29.99
CA GLY A 212 -3.10 17.55 31.09
C GLY A 212 -2.76 18.47 32.26
N LEU A 213 -3.40 19.65 32.35
CA LEU A 213 -3.18 20.67 33.38
C LEU A 213 -4.16 20.58 34.56
N SER A 214 -5.04 19.57 34.56
CA SER A 214 -6.01 19.27 35.62
C SER A 214 -6.31 17.77 35.68
N GLN A 215 -6.59 17.22 36.86
CA GLN A 215 -7.01 15.82 37.04
C GLN A 215 -8.53 15.64 36.83
N LYS A 216 -8.95 14.47 36.33
CA LYS A 216 -10.36 14.11 36.17
C LYS A 216 -10.97 13.80 37.53
N GLN A 217 -12.00 14.53 37.93
CA GLN A 217 -12.84 14.16 39.09
C GLN A 217 -14.19 13.69 38.55
N PHE A 218 -14.61 12.50 38.96
CA PHE A 218 -15.93 11.93 38.68
C PHE A 218 -17.01 12.66 39.48
#